data_AF-A0AA38IUP1-F1
#
_entry.id   AF-A0AA38IUP1-F1
#
_cell.length_a   1.000
_cell.length_b   1.000
_cell.length_c   1.000
_cell.angle_alpha   90.00
_cell.angle_beta   90.00
_cell.angle_gamma   90.00
#
_symmetry.space_group_name_H-M   'P 1'
#
loop_
_entity.id
_entity.type
_entity.pdbx_description
1 polymer ?
#
loop_
_entity_poly.entity_id
_entity_poly.type
_entity_poly.pdbx_seq_one_letter_code
_entity_poly.pdbx_strand_id
1 'polypeptide(L)'
;MQPQNVHSVLAVGENFDYALFRVAIAFAENGVQVWFISPKAFDKAPKELKTPDKEILQLITFMYLKDHNDLVTQLNGIHLWRKIPSVIILSGYEHYCDFSSVNYKPLQAALITTSLLDSVGVCAAKKGEKIVLVVSCVKLVEANLPRLQVLKDLYFKDSVYKADDDKFVENIIEMLK
;
A
#
# COMPACT_ATOMS: atom_id res chain seq x y z
N MET A 1 -5.40 -7.08 16.64
CA MET A 1 -4.44 -6.17 17.29
C MET A 1 -3.52 -5.63 16.21
N GLN A 2 -3.35 -4.31 16.10
CA GLN A 2 -2.33 -3.78 15.20
C GLN A 2 -0.94 -3.98 15.80
N PRO A 3 0.07 -4.32 14.99
CA PRO A 3 1.44 -4.42 15.47
C PRO A 3 1.93 -3.05 15.97
N GLN A 4 2.79 -3.05 16.98
CA GLN A 4 3.40 -1.81 17.46
C GLN A 4 4.23 -1.16 16.35
N ASN A 5 4.28 0.18 16.34
CA ASN A 5 5.02 0.97 15.35
C ASN A 5 4.59 0.75 13.89
N VAL A 6 3.36 0.28 13.67
CA VAL A 6 2.74 0.23 12.35
C VAL A 6 1.70 1.34 12.23
N HIS A 7 1.75 2.07 11.12
CA HIS A 7 0.71 3.02 10.76
C HIS A 7 0.11 2.61 9.41
N SER A 8 -1.13 2.12 9.43
CA SER A 8 -1.84 1.62 8.26
C SER A 8 -2.93 2.57 7.78
N VAL A 9 -2.89 2.91 6.49
CA VAL A 9 -3.81 3.84 5.85
C VAL A 9 -4.52 3.15 4.69
N LEU A 10 -5.84 3.20 4.67
CA LEU A 10 -6.67 2.82 3.53
C LEU A 10 -7.02 4.05 2.70
N ALA A 11 -6.50 4.13 1.48
CA ALA A 11 -6.84 5.16 0.50
C ALA A 11 -7.98 4.68 -0.40
N VAL A 12 -9.08 5.42 -0.49
CA VAL A 12 -10.24 5.08 -1.32
C VAL A 12 -10.48 6.16 -2.38
N GLY A 13 -10.64 5.77 -3.65
CA GLY A 13 -10.81 6.73 -4.74
C GLY A 13 -10.62 6.11 -6.11
N GLU A 14 -10.17 6.91 -7.08
CA GLU A 14 -9.95 6.48 -8.46
C GLU A 14 -8.61 7.04 -8.97
N ASN A 15 -8.05 6.40 -10.00
CA ASN A 15 -6.82 6.84 -10.70
C ASN A 15 -5.67 7.13 -9.73
N PHE A 16 -5.20 6.09 -9.03
CA PHE A 16 -4.16 6.21 -8.01
C PHE A 16 -2.73 6.26 -8.55
N ASP A 17 -2.52 5.95 -9.84
CA ASP A 17 -1.19 5.76 -10.42
C ASP A 17 -0.27 6.96 -10.18
N TYR A 18 -0.71 8.18 -10.52
CA TYR A 18 0.07 9.39 -10.27
C TYR A 18 0.29 9.62 -8.77
N ALA A 19 -0.80 9.64 -8.00
CA ALA A 19 -0.78 10.03 -6.60
C ALA A 19 0.06 9.07 -5.73
N LEU A 20 -0.08 7.74 -5.90
CA LEU A 20 0.74 6.77 -5.18
C LEU A 20 2.21 6.84 -5.60
N PHE A 21 2.49 7.08 -6.88
CA PHE A 21 3.86 7.21 -7.35
C PHE A 21 4.51 8.48 -6.79
N ARG A 22 3.77 9.60 -6.70
CA ARG A 22 4.19 10.81 -5.97
C ARG A 22 4.46 10.52 -4.50
N VAL A 23 3.58 9.79 -3.82
CA VAL A 23 3.79 9.38 -2.42
C VAL A 23 5.10 8.58 -2.29
N ALA A 24 5.34 7.62 -3.19
CA ALA A 24 6.56 6.82 -3.18
C ALA A 24 7.82 7.66 -3.37
N ILE A 25 7.80 8.60 -4.34
CA ILE A 25 8.90 9.54 -4.56
C ILE A 25 9.10 10.42 -3.32
N ALA A 26 8.05 11.01 -2.77
CA ALA A 26 8.17 11.90 -1.62
C ALA A 26 8.76 11.21 -0.38
N PHE A 27 8.42 9.94 -0.15
CA PHE A 27 9.08 9.14 0.88
C PHE A 27 10.56 8.86 0.53
N ALA A 28 10.84 8.46 -0.70
CA ALA A 28 12.22 8.24 -1.14
C ALA A 28 13.08 9.53 -1.08
N GLU A 29 12.53 10.70 -1.36
CA GLU A 29 13.19 12.01 -1.21
C GLU A 29 13.59 12.30 0.24
N ASN A 30 12.87 11.74 1.21
CA ASN A 30 13.23 11.77 2.63
C ASN A 30 14.27 10.68 3.02
N GLY A 31 14.83 9.96 2.04
CA GLY A 31 15.88 8.95 2.24
C GLY A 31 15.39 7.59 2.71
N VAL A 32 14.07 7.33 2.74
CA VAL A 32 13.53 6.06 3.23
C VAL A 32 13.32 5.03 2.11
N GLN A 33 13.48 3.75 2.45
CA GLN A 33 13.25 2.63 1.53
C GLN A 33 11.74 2.40 1.35
N VAL A 34 11.28 2.38 0.11
CA VAL A 34 9.87 2.22 -0.25
C VAL A 34 9.68 0.93 -1.04
N TRP A 35 8.67 0.16 -0.68
CA TRP A 35 8.15 -0.92 -1.52
C TRP A 35 6.88 -0.44 -2.21
N PHE A 36 6.88 -0.52 -3.54
CA PHE A 36 5.72 -0.21 -4.35
C PHE A 36 5.21 -1.50 -4.99
N ILE A 37 4.07 -1.99 -4.54
CA ILE A 37 3.45 -3.23 -4.99
C ILE A 37 2.24 -2.89 -5.86
N SER A 38 2.16 -3.51 -7.04
CA SER A 38 1.06 -3.33 -7.99
C SER A 38 0.73 -4.65 -8.68
N PRO A 39 -0.52 -4.90 -9.11
CA PRO A 39 -0.85 -6.10 -9.88
C PRO A 39 -0.20 -6.15 -11.27
N LYS A 40 0.18 -4.99 -11.82
CA LYS A 40 0.74 -4.87 -13.17
C LYS A 40 1.86 -3.83 -13.20
N ALA A 41 2.77 -4.03 -14.16
CA ALA A 41 3.78 -3.03 -14.48
C ALA A 41 3.13 -1.72 -14.93
N PHE A 42 3.74 -0.60 -14.57
CA PHE A 42 3.33 0.68 -15.13
C PHE A 42 3.83 0.77 -16.57
N ASP A 43 2.92 0.91 -17.53
CA ASP A 43 3.28 1.02 -18.95
C ASP A 43 4.11 2.28 -19.22
N LYS A 44 3.83 3.36 -18.48
CA LYS A 44 4.56 4.64 -18.52
C LYS A 44 4.54 5.27 -17.13
N ALA A 45 5.64 5.96 -16.78
CA ALA A 45 5.59 6.90 -15.67
C ALA A 45 4.49 7.95 -15.95
N PRO A 46 3.64 8.28 -14.97
CA PRO A 46 2.66 9.35 -15.11
C PRO A 46 3.29 10.62 -15.69
N LYS A 47 2.73 11.14 -16.79
CA LYS A 47 3.37 12.17 -17.64
C LYS A 47 3.70 13.48 -16.90
N GLU A 48 3.04 13.73 -15.79
CA GLU A 48 3.14 14.97 -15.01
C GLU A 48 4.26 14.90 -13.95
N LEU A 49 4.93 13.75 -13.82
CA LEU A 49 6.02 13.59 -12.88
C LEU A 49 7.33 14.16 -13.43
N LYS A 50 7.88 15.14 -12.73
CA LYS A 50 9.30 15.48 -12.86
C LYS A 50 10.10 14.21 -12.57
N THR A 51 10.99 13.83 -13.48
CA THR A 51 11.82 12.64 -13.30
C THR A 51 12.68 12.81 -12.05
N PRO A 52 12.49 11.97 -11.02
CA PRO A 52 13.31 12.04 -9.81
C PRO A 52 14.74 11.58 -10.12
N ASP A 53 15.69 12.01 -9.29
CA ASP A 53 17.09 11.61 -9.43
C ASP A 53 17.24 10.10 -9.29
N LYS A 54 18.27 9.55 -9.95
CA LYS A 54 18.54 8.10 -9.95
C LYS A 54 18.68 7.54 -8.54
N GLU A 55 19.28 8.30 -7.63
CA GLU A 55 19.47 7.91 -6.23
C GLU A 55 18.15 7.75 -5.49
N ILE A 56 17.18 8.64 -5.74
CA ILE A 56 15.82 8.55 -5.18
C ILE A 56 15.11 7.31 -5.71
N LEU A 57 15.19 7.04 -7.01
CA LEU A 57 14.58 5.84 -7.60
C LEU A 57 15.18 4.55 -7.04
N GLN A 58 16.46 4.53 -6.65
CA GLN A 58 17.11 3.36 -6.05
C GLN A 58 16.59 3.02 -4.64
N LEU A 59 15.86 3.94 -4.00
CA LEU A 59 15.19 3.71 -2.73
C LEU A 59 13.80 3.07 -2.91
N ILE A 60 13.27 3.04 -4.14
CA ILE A 60 11.95 2.48 -4.45
C ILE A 60 12.12 1.10 -5.09
N THR A 61 11.65 0.07 -4.41
CA THR A 61 11.54 -1.29 -4.96
C THR A 61 10.16 -1.50 -5.55
N PHE A 62 10.08 -1.61 -6.87
CA PHE A 62 8.84 -1.95 -7.57
C PHE A 62 8.64 -3.46 -7.63
N MET A 63 7.45 -3.93 -7.25
CA MET A 63 7.05 -5.33 -7.33
C MET A 63 5.71 -5.43 -8.06
N TYR A 64 5.67 -6.32 -9.04
CA TYR A 64 4.48 -6.57 -9.85
C TYR A 64 3.95 -7.98 -9.58
N LEU A 65 2.95 -8.08 -8.71
CA LEU A 65 2.45 -9.34 -8.16
C LEU A 65 1.05 -9.60 -8.68
N LYS A 66 0.89 -10.61 -9.54
CA LYS A 66 -0.29 -10.72 -10.39
C LYS A 66 -1.55 -11.06 -9.60
N ASP A 67 -1.40 -11.84 -8.54
CA ASP A 67 -2.52 -12.33 -7.73
C ASP A 67 -2.18 -12.35 -6.23
N HIS A 68 -3.16 -12.73 -5.41
CA HIS A 68 -3.01 -12.76 -3.97
C HIS A 68 -2.01 -13.82 -3.48
N ASN A 69 -1.77 -14.89 -4.24
CA ASN A 69 -0.78 -15.90 -3.84
C ASN A 69 0.62 -15.31 -3.96
N ASP A 70 0.91 -14.66 -5.10
CA ASP A 70 2.18 -13.94 -5.29
C ASP A 70 2.39 -12.90 -4.18
N LEU A 71 1.35 -12.13 -3.87
CA LEU A 71 1.37 -11.13 -2.78
C LEU A 71 1.73 -11.76 -1.44
N VAL A 72 0.97 -12.78 -1.01
CA VAL A 72 1.18 -13.43 0.30
C VAL A 72 2.55 -14.12 0.37
N THR A 73 3.02 -14.73 -0.71
CA THR A 73 4.36 -15.33 -0.77
C THR A 73 5.45 -14.28 -0.56
N GLN A 74 5.38 -13.12 -1.23
CA GLN A 74 6.38 -12.06 -1.05
C GLN A 74 6.33 -11.44 0.35
N LEU A 75 5.12 -11.20 0.87
CA LEU A 75 4.91 -10.67 2.22
C LEU A 75 5.50 -11.61 3.29
N ASN A 76 5.22 -12.91 3.22
CA ASN A 76 5.78 -13.88 4.16
C ASN A 76 7.31 -14.01 4.01
N GLY A 77 7.85 -13.75 2.83
CA GLY A 77 9.28 -13.71 2.55
C GLY A 77 10.00 -12.43 3.01
N ILE A 78 9.28 -11.40 3.50
CA ILE A 78 9.84 -10.07 3.80
C ILE A 78 11.03 -10.11 4.76
N HIS A 79 11.05 -11.09 5.67
CA HIS A 79 12.11 -11.28 6.65
C HIS A 79 13.45 -11.71 6.02
N LEU A 80 13.46 -12.18 4.78
CA LEU A 80 14.66 -12.59 4.04
C LEU A 80 15.34 -11.43 3.30
N TRP A 81 14.65 -10.29 3.16
CA TRP A 81 15.17 -9.16 2.40
C TRP A 81 16.25 -8.41 3.16
N ARG A 82 17.35 -8.10 2.45
CA ARG A 82 18.47 -7.31 2.99
C ARG A 82 18.10 -5.84 3.21
N LYS A 83 17.33 -5.27 2.29
CA LYS A 83 16.82 -3.89 2.39
C LYS A 83 15.38 -3.93 2.89
N ILE A 84 15.18 -3.54 4.14
CA ILE A 84 13.87 -3.53 4.78
C ILE A 84 13.18 -2.18 4.45
N PRO A 85 11.95 -2.17 3.92
CA PRO A 85 11.23 -0.93 3.65
C PRO A 85 10.84 -0.21 4.94
N SER A 86 10.80 1.13 4.91
CA SER A 86 10.06 1.94 5.90
C SER A 86 8.63 2.21 5.47
N VAL A 87 8.34 2.06 4.18
CA VAL A 87 7.03 2.33 3.59
C VAL A 87 6.67 1.22 2.63
N ILE A 88 5.47 0.65 2.78
CA ILE A 88 4.89 -0.29 1.83
C ILE A 88 3.64 0.34 1.24
N ILE A 89 3.61 0.46 -0.07
CA ILE A 89 2.48 0.98 -0.84
C ILE A 89 1.91 -0.18 -1.67
N LEU A 90 0.65 -0.51 -1.45
CA LEU A 90 -0.09 -1.50 -2.23
C LEU A 90 -1.13 -0.80 -3.10
N SER A 91 -0.92 -0.88 -4.42
CA SER A 91 -1.89 -0.45 -5.41
C SER A 91 -2.90 -1.56 -5.73
N GLY A 92 -4.17 -1.19 -5.93
CA GLY A 92 -5.23 -2.10 -6.39
C GLY A 92 -5.61 -3.19 -5.40
N TYR A 93 -5.83 -2.84 -4.13
CA TYR A 93 -6.16 -3.80 -3.07
C TYR A 93 -7.40 -4.66 -3.37
N GLU A 94 -8.40 -4.08 -4.02
CA GLU A 94 -9.62 -4.77 -4.45
C GLU A 94 -9.34 -5.96 -5.38
N HIS A 95 -8.25 -5.92 -6.14
CA HIS A 95 -7.83 -6.97 -7.05
C HIS A 95 -7.35 -8.20 -6.29
N TYR A 96 -6.64 -8.01 -5.18
CA TYR A 96 -6.16 -9.12 -4.36
C TYR A 96 -7.26 -9.72 -3.50
N CYS A 97 -8.19 -8.89 -3.02
CA CYS A 97 -9.29 -9.32 -2.15
C CYS A 97 -10.54 -9.79 -2.90
N ASP A 98 -10.56 -9.69 -4.23
CA ASP A 98 -11.69 -10.07 -5.09
C ASP A 98 -13.03 -9.46 -4.66
N PHE A 99 -13.04 -8.17 -4.26
CA PHE A 99 -14.26 -7.54 -3.70
C PHE A 99 -15.44 -7.51 -4.65
N SER A 100 -15.20 -7.53 -5.95
CA SER A 100 -16.24 -7.52 -6.98
C SER A 100 -16.74 -8.93 -7.34
N SER A 101 -16.12 -9.99 -6.80
CA SER A 101 -16.51 -11.37 -7.10
C SER A 101 -17.84 -11.75 -6.43
N VAL A 102 -18.67 -12.50 -7.14
CA VAL A 102 -19.86 -13.16 -6.58
C VAL A 102 -19.45 -14.20 -5.53
N ASN A 103 -18.30 -14.84 -5.74
CA ASN A 103 -17.71 -15.82 -4.83
C ASN A 103 -16.71 -15.18 -3.86
N TYR A 104 -16.97 -13.93 -3.44
CA TYR A 104 -16.12 -13.23 -2.47
C TYR A 104 -15.93 -14.06 -1.20
N LYS A 105 -14.67 -14.19 -0.77
CA LYS A 105 -14.26 -14.95 0.41
C LYS A 105 -13.76 -13.99 1.49
N PRO A 106 -14.60 -13.61 2.48
CA PRO A 106 -14.22 -12.65 3.51
C PRO A 106 -12.95 -13.03 4.28
N LEU A 107 -12.79 -14.33 4.58
CA LEU A 107 -11.61 -14.85 5.29
C LEU A 107 -10.32 -14.68 4.49
N GLN A 108 -10.39 -14.79 3.16
CA GLN A 108 -9.23 -14.60 2.29
C GLN A 108 -8.82 -13.13 2.26
N ALA A 109 -9.79 -12.22 2.14
CA ALA A 109 -9.51 -10.79 2.19
C ALA A 109 -8.91 -10.39 3.55
N ALA A 110 -9.47 -10.89 4.65
CA ALA A 110 -8.92 -10.72 5.99
C ALA A 110 -7.48 -11.26 6.11
N LEU A 111 -7.21 -12.47 5.58
CA LEU A 111 -5.88 -13.07 5.57
C LEU A 111 -4.85 -12.18 4.85
N ILE A 112 -5.20 -11.64 3.69
CA ILE A 112 -4.34 -10.72 2.93
C ILE A 112 -4.02 -9.48 3.76
N THR A 113 -5.03 -8.88 4.40
CA THR A 113 -4.84 -7.69 5.25
C THR A 113 -3.96 -7.99 6.45
N THR A 114 -4.18 -9.12 7.13
CA THR A 114 -3.36 -9.52 8.26
C THR A 114 -1.93 -9.80 7.83
N SER A 115 -1.73 -10.48 6.69
CA SER A 115 -0.39 -10.72 6.16
C SER A 115 0.35 -9.43 5.82
N LEU A 116 -0.35 -8.41 5.29
CA LEU A 116 0.22 -7.07 5.08
C LEU A 116 0.65 -6.46 6.40
N LEU A 117 -0.25 -6.41 7.39
CA LEU A 117 0.05 -5.82 8.70
C LEU A 117 1.18 -6.55 9.42
N ASP A 118 1.17 -7.89 9.42
CA ASP A 118 2.20 -8.70 10.07
C ASP A 118 3.57 -8.49 9.40
N SER A 119 3.60 -8.42 8.07
CA SER A 119 4.83 -8.13 7.31
C SER A 119 5.40 -6.76 7.66
N VAL A 120 4.53 -5.75 7.75
CA VAL A 120 4.90 -4.39 8.15
C VAL A 120 5.36 -4.37 9.61
N GLY A 121 4.72 -5.15 10.49
CA GLY A 121 5.13 -5.36 11.88
C GLY A 121 6.51 -6.00 12.01
N VAL A 122 6.84 -6.96 11.14
CA VAL A 122 8.20 -7.55 11.07
C VAL A 122 9.22 -6.49 10.64
N CYS A 123 8.89 -5.65 9.65
CA CYS A 123 9.75 -4.52 9.28
C CYS A 123 9.97 -3.57 10.46
N ALA A 124 8.91 -3.25 11.20
CA ALA A 124 8.94 -2.33 12.33
C ALA A 124 9.82 -2.87 13.46
N ALA A 125 9.64 -4.15 13.80
CA ALA A 125 10.44 -4.83 14.80
C ALA A 125 11.92 -4.88 14.41
N LYS A 126 12.25 -5.17 13.15
CA LYS A 126 13.64 -5.24 12.69
C LYS A 126 14.34 -3.89 12.64
N LYS A 127 13.63 -2.83 12.31
CA LYS A 127 14.20 -1.48 12.20
C LYS A 127 14.16 -0.69 13.51
N GLY A 128 13.25 -1.05 14.42
CA GLY A 128 13.00 -0.28 15.63
C GLY A 128 12.34 1.07 15.37
N GLU A 129 11.72 1.26 14.20
CA GLU A 129 11.10 2.52 13.76
C GLU A 129 9.65 2.32 13.31
N LYS A 130 8.90 3.42 13.17
CA LYS A 130 7.55 3.43 12.61
C LYS A 130 7.61 3.03 11.13
N ILE A 131 6.85 2.01 10.75
CA ILE A 131 6.67 1.60 9.35
C ILE A 131 5.28 1.95 8.89
N VAL A 132 5.22 2.43 7.66
CA VAL A 132 4.00 2.88 7.01
C VAL A 132 3.47 1.80 6.07
N LEU A 133 2.17 1.57 6.13
CA LEU A 133 1.43 0.83 5.12
C LEU A 133 0.39 1.75 4.49
N VAL A 134 0.47 1.97 3.18
CA VAL A 134 -0.57 2.64 2.39
C VAL A 134 -1.19 1.63 1.43
N VAL A 135 -2.50 1.45 1.52
CA VAL A 135 -3.23 0.51 0.67
C VAL A 135 -4.28 1.29 -0.10
N SER A 136 -4.22 1.29 -1.43
CA SER A 136 -5.25 1.92 -2.25
C SER A 136 -6.32 0.92 -2.65
N CYS A 137 -7.58 1.34 -2.57
CA CYS A 137 -8.72 0.61 -3.05
C CYS A 137 -9.53 1.51 -3.99
N VAL A 138 -9.90 1.00 -5.16
CA VAL A 138 -10.82 1.75 -6.03
C VAL A 138 -12.18 1.92 -5.36
N LYS A 139 -12.91 2.96 -5.76
CA LYS A 139 -14.28 3.17 -5.31
C LYS A 139 -15.15 1.98 -5.72
N LEU A 140 -15.60 1.22 -4.72
CA LEU A 140 -16.48 0.07 -4.94
C LEU A 140 -17.92 0.53 -5.19
N VAL A 141 -18.67 -0.28 -5.95
CA VAL A 141 -20.12 -0.15 -6.06
C VAL A 141 -20.80 -0.34 -4.70
N GLU A 142 -21.97 0.29 -4.49
CA GLU A 142 -22.67 0.32 -3.20
C GLU A 142 -22.86 -1.07 -2.57
N ALA A 143 -23.20 -2.07 -3.38
CA ALA A 143 -23.39 -3.45 -2.94
C ALA A 143 -22.13 -4.08 -2.29
N ASN A 144 -20.94 -3.59 -2.64
CA ASN A 144 -19.66 -4.13 -2.16
C ASN A 144 -19.03 -3.26 -1.06
N LEU A 145 -19.53 -2.05 -0.80
CA LEU A 145 -19.01 -1.16 0.24
C LEU A 145 -18.94 -1.82 1.63
N PRO A 146 -19.94 -2.63 2.08
CA PRO A 146 -19.85 -3.29 3.38
C PRO A 146 -18.63 -4.22 3.50
N ARG A 147 -18.17 -4.82 2.39
CA ARG A 147 -17.02 -5.74 2.38
C ARG A 147 -15.73 -5.01 2.72
N LEU A 148 -15.52 -3.82 2.14
CA LEU A 148 -14.38 -2.96 2.44
C LEU A 148 -14.50 -2.32 3.81
N GLN A 149 -15.70 -1.90 4.21
CA GLN A 149 -15.95 -1.23 5.47
C GLN A 149 -15.56 -2.10 6.67
N VAL A 150 -15.90 -3.39 6.65
CA VAL A 150 -15.48 -4.34 7.70
C VAL A 150 -13.96 -4.41 7.82
N LEU A 151 -13.24 -4.46 6.70
CA LEU A 151 -11.78 -4.53 6.71
C LEU A 151 -11.14 -3.21 7.17
N LYS A 152 -11.70 -2.08 6.74
CA LYS A 152 -11.34 -0.75 7.22
C LYS A 152 -11.41 -0.69 8.74
N ASP A 153 -12.57 -1.02 9.31
CA ASP A 153 -12.85 -0.86 10.74
C ASP A 153 -12.02 -1.80 11.63
N LEU A 154 -11.66 -2.98 11.11
CA LEU A 154 -10.89 -3.97 11.86
C LEU A 154 -9.37 -3.77 11.77
N TYR A 155 -8.86 -3.32 10.63
CA TYR A 155 -7.44 -3.47 10.31
C TYR A 155 -6.71 -2.16 9.99
N PHE A 156 -7.41 -1.11 9.56
CA PHE A 156 -6.76 0.14 9.18
C PHE A 156 -6.88 1.18 10.28
N LYS A 157 -5.77 1.87 10.56
CA LYS A 157 -5.74 2.90 11.59
C LYS A 157 -6.46 4.16 11.10
N ASP A 158 -6.20 4.48 9.84
CA ASP A 158 -6.69 5.67 9.19
C ASP A 158 -7.24 5.35 7.80
N SER A 159 -8.10 6.23 7.29
CA SER A 159 -8.57 6.15 5.91
C SER A 159 -8.67 7.53 5.29
N VAL A 160 -8.29 7.64 4.03
CA VAL A 160 -8.36 8.89 3.26
C VAL A 160 -9.10 8.67 1.96
N TYR A 161 -9.94 9.62 1.60
CA TYR A 161 -10.60 9.66 0.31
C TYR A 161 -9.78 10.53 -0.65
N LYS A 162 -9.41 9.97 -1.79
CA LYS A 162 -8.70 10.70 -2.84
C LYS A 162 -9.71 11.46 -3.69
N ALA A 163 -9.82 12.75 -3.43
CA ALA A 163 -10.57 13.70 -4.26
C ALA A 163 -9.67 14.45 -5.25
N ASP A 164 -8.41 14.67 -4.86
CA ASP A 164 -7.40 15.44 -5.57
C ASP A 164 -6.03 14.81 -5.31
N ASP A 165 -5.15 14.80 -6.32
CA ASP A 165 -3.88 14.08 -6.26
C ASP A 165 -2.88 14.74 -5.31
N ASP A 166 -2.73 16.07 -5.39
CA ASP A 166 -1.75 16.79 -4.59
C ASP A 166 -2.17 16.82 -3.12
N LYS A 167 -3.44 17.11 -2.84
CA LYS A 167 -3.99 17.02 -1.47
C LYS A 167 -3.89 15.63 -0.90
N PHE A 168 -4.09 14.59 -1.72
CA PHE A 168 -3.93 13.21 -1.26
C PHE A 168 -2.49 12.94 -0.84
N VAL A 169 -1.51 13.35 -1.66
CA VAL A 169 -0.09 13.19 -1.36
C VAL A 169 0.28 13.93 -0.07
N GLU A 170 -0.16 15.19 0.08
CA GLU A 170 0.06 15.99 1.29
C GLU A 170 -0.52 15.31 2.53
N ASN A 171 -1.79 14.90 2.49
CA ASN A 171 -2.45 14.22 3.60
C ASN A 171 -1.69 12.95 4.01
N ILE A 172 -1.30 12.12 3.04
CA ILE A 172 -0.53 10.90 3.32
C ILE A 172 0.80 11.27 4.00
N ILE A 173 1.55 12.24 3.48
CA ILE A 173 2.84 12.62 4.06
C ILE A 173 2.66 13.20 5.47
N GLU A 174 1.66 14.05 5.70
CA GLU A 174 1.39 14.66 7.00
C GLU A 174 0.94 13.65 8.06
N MET A 175 0.09 12.70 7.72
CA MET A 175 -0.37 11.64 8.64
C MET A 175 0.77 10.72 9.09
N LEU A 176 1.90 10.76 8.38
CA LEU A 176 2.99 9.81 8.52
C LEU A 176 4.27 10.41 9.11
N LYS A 177 4.36 11.75 9.20
CA LYS A 177 5.27 12.45 10.11
C LYS A 177 4.96 12.15 11.58
#